data_AF-A0A971FWB3-F1
#
_entry.id   AF-A0A971FWB3-F1
#
_cell.length_a   1.000
_cell.length_b   1.000
_cell.length_c   1.000
_cell.angle_alpha   90.00
_cell.angle_beta   90.00
_cell.angle_gamma   90.00
#
_symmetry.space_group_name_H-M   'P 1'
#
loop_
_entity.id
_entity.type
_entity.pdbx_description
1 polymer ?
#
loop_
_entity_poly.entity_id
_entity_poly.type
_entity_poly.pdbx_seq_one_letter_code
_entity_poly.pdbx_strand_id
1 'polypeptide(L)'
;MKYLLLYFFLIISLTLHSQKRDPITPLIKTHWEQGKPYNQKCPIIRGQHAVTGCVATAMAQVMKYHQWPADAFDWQNMLATYDATATDVQKDAVAELMADCGKSVNMDYGVTTSAAWEGDAAKALVETYSYAKSVREIFRNMYGQTSWSNLIYHELEQGRPVFYGGMPRGFNHQFVCDGYLDGKFHFNMAWQYLPDGYYQLNELDVYPEGQTAIIGIQTSCADDVNTSFTQGPLVYTVLDAGEVSVRMNADAPAADSLFIPAQVENEGRNYQVTTIEYGAFEDCQTLIHISIPASVSVIGHRALLGCTQLQTIEVNGDNVWYEADAQVLKSRVLPELIAYPNAKTTPNYSVPDGITAIPASFFRGNTYLEHVDLPASLASIDVLAFRGCTSLHTIFSASLQPKAVEEMSFDDDTYANATLLVPAGASQRYRGLAGWKNFKHIEEVNLSDLTSVSALAVSDRERLFYRLDGRVHTSSHAREIFIDPSTRQKRLSR
;
A
#
# COMPACT_ATOMS: atom_id res chain seq x y z
N MET A 1 33.57 -28.71 -14.04
CA MET A 1 32.48 -29.71 -13.91
C MET A 1 31.85 -29.82 -12.52
N LYS A 2 32.16 -28.94 -11.55
CA LYS A 2 31.42 -28.84 -10.25
C LYS A 2 30.51 -27.60 -10.13
N TYR A 3 30.57 -26.67 -11.09
CA TYR A 3 29.71 -25.47 -11.13
C TYR A 3 28.50 -25.59 -12.07
N LEU A 4 28.37 -26.69 -12.82
CA LEU A 4 27.25 -26.92 -13.74
C LEU A 4 26.08 -27.68 -13.07
N LEU A 5 26.32 -28.37 -11.94
CA LEU A 5 25.27 -29.08 -11.20
C LEU A 5 24.49 -28.18 -10.21
N LEU A 6 25.05 -27.05 -9.76
CA LEU A 6 24.28 -26.09 -8.94
C LEU A 6 23.25 -25.31 -9.77
N TYR A 7 23.51 -25.10 -11.07
CA TYR A 7 22.56 -24.43 -11.96
C TYR A 7 21.37 -25.32 -12.35
N PHE A 8 21.52 -26.65 -12.29
CA PHE A 8 20.44 -27.58 -12.60
C PHE A 8 19.44 -27.74 -11.44
N PHE A 9 19.84 -27.42 -10.20
CA PHE A 9 18.91 -27.34 -9.06
C PHE A 9 18.21 -25.97 -8.96
N LEU A 10 18.82 -24.89 -9.48
CA LEU A 10 18.20 -23.56 -9.45
C LEU A 10 17.13 -23.37 -10.55
N ILE A 11 17.24 -24.09 -11.68
CA ILE A 11 16.28 -23.99 -12.79
C ILE A 11 15.02 -24.87 -12.58
N ILE A 12 15.02 -25.79 -11.61
CA ILE A 12 13.79 -26.52 -11.22
C ILE A 12 12.94 -25.72 -10.22
N SER A 13 13.45 -24.64 -9.62
CA SER A 13 12.67 -23.74 -8.75
C SER A 13 12.16 -22.45 -9.44
N LEU A 14 12.35 -22.31 -10.76
CA LEU A 14 11.91 -21.14 -11.54
C LEU A 14 10.98 -21.50 -12.71
N THR A 15 10.25 -22.60 -12.60
CA THR A 15 8.86 -22.55 -13.08
C THR A 15 8.10 -21.60 -12.18
N LEU A 16 7.55 -20.51 -12.74
CA LEU A 16 6.34 -19.87 -12.21
C LEU A 16 5.21 -20.90 -12.18
N HIS A 17 5.29 -21.84 -11.26
CA HIS A 17 4.09 -22.30 -10.60
C HIS A 17 3.70 -21.12 -9.72
N SER A 18 2.51 -20.55 -9.91
CA SER A 18 1.86 -19.87 -8.80
C SER A 18 1.98 -20.84 -7.63
N GLN A 19 2.76 -20.52 -6.61
CA GLN A 19 2.83 -21.37 -5.44
C GLN A 19 1.39 -21.51 -4.97
N LYS A 20 0.82 -22.71 -5.11
CA LYS A 20 -0.60 -22.92 -4.83
C LYS A 20 -0.75 -22.68 -3.34
N ARG A 21 -1.34 -21.54 -2.94
CA ARG A 21 -1.57 -21.20 -1.53
C ARG A 21 -2.47 -22.26 -0.92
N ASP A 22 -2.17 -22.67 0.31
CA ASP A 22 -2.99 -23.64 1.03
C ASP A 22 -4.36 -23.01 1.33
N PRO A 23 -5.49 -23.67 1.01
CA PRO A 23 -6.80 -23.05 1.18
C PRO A 23 -7.09 -22.69 2.65
N ILE A 24 -7.67 -21.52 2.88
CA ILE A 24 -8.24 -21.14 4.18
C ILE A 24 -9.76 -21.29 4.08
N THR A 25 -10.31 -22.23 4.84
CA THR A 25 -11.77 -22.37 4.99
C THR A 25 -12.35 -21.13 5.69
N PRO A 26 -13.62 -20.77 5.44
CA PRO A 26 -14.26 -19.60 6.05
C PRO A 26 -14.01 -19.53 7.56
N LEU A 27 -13.35 -18.47 8.01
CA LEU A 27 -12.93 -18.25 9.40
C LEU A 27 -14.15 -17.96 10.27
N ILE A 28 -15.06 -17.11 9.79
CA ILE A 28 -16.25 -16.74 10.56
C ILE A 28 -17.33 -17.80 10.37
N LYS A 29 -18.06 -18.10 11.44
CA LYS A 29 -19.11 -19.14 11.46
C LYS A 29 -20.51 -18.57 11.54
N THR A 30 -20.64 -17.27 11.76
CA THR A 30 -21.91 -16.58 11.81
C THR A 30 -22.47 -16.40 10.42
N HIS A 31 -23.79 -16.49 10.27
CA HIS A 31 -24.51 -16.03 9.09
C HIS A 31 -25.58 -15.05 9.57
N TRP A 32 -25.13 -13.85 9.90
CA TRP A 32 -25.98 -12.82 10.51
C TRP A 32 -26.55 -11.86 9.47
N GLU A 33 -27.70 -11.30 9.81
CA GLU A 33 -28.50 -10.45 8.92
C GLU A 33 -28.82 -9.10 9.59
N GLN A 34 -29.45 -8.20 8.83
CA GLN A 34 -29.76 -6.86 9.33
C GLN A 34 -31.16 -6.70 9.93
N GLY A 35 -32.02 -7.72 9.76
CA GLY A 35 -33.40 -7.73 10.22
C GLY A 35 -33.57 -8.35 11.60
N LYS A 36 -34.76 -8.89 11.89
CA LYS A 36 -34.98 -9.63 13.14
C LYS A 36 -34.18 -10.96 13.14
N PRO A 37 -33.63 -11.40 14.28
CA PRO A 37 -33.68 -10.74 15.60
C PRO A 37 -32.60 -9.67 15.82
N TYR A 38 -31.62 -9.57 14.92
CA TYR A 38 -30.43 -8.71 15.01
C TYR A 38 -30.75 -7.23 15.30
N ASN A 39 -31.86 -6.72 14.77
CA ASN A 39 -32.23 -5.31 14.92
C ASN A 39 -33.14 -4.96 16.11
N GLN A 40 -33.41 -5.90 17.02
CA GLN A 40 -34.39 -5.69 18.11
C GLN A 40 -34.02 -4.58 19.10
N LYS A 41 -32.74 -4.18 19.17
CA LYS A 41 -32.28 -3.05 19.99
C LYS A 41 -31.95 -1.81 19.17
N CYS A 42 -32.09 -1.85 17.84
CA CYS A 42 -31.94 -0.67 16.99
C CYS A 42 -33.09 0.34 17.23
N PRO A 43 -32.90 1.64 16.94
CA PRO A 43 -33.94 2.66 17.14
C PRO A 43 -35.26 2.34 16.43
N ILE A 44 -36.37 2.74 17.03
CA ILE A 44 -37.70 2.61 16.42
C ILE A 44 -38.00 3.87 15.60
N ILE A 45 -38.20 3.68 14.29
CA ILE A 45 -38.56 4.72 13.33
C ILE A 45 -39.92 4.36 12.74
N ARG A 46 -40.90 5.25 12.89
CA ARG A 46 -42.28 5.05 12.41
C ARG A 46 -42.91 3.72 12.88
N GLY A 47 -42.63 3.32 14.12
CA GLY A 47 -43.19 2.12 14.73
C GLY A 47 -42.50 0.79 14.34
N GLN A 48 -41.38 0.85 13.60
CA GLN A 48 -40.58 -0.33 13.25
C GLN A 48 -39.14 -0.12 13.69
N HIS A 49 -38.46 -1.19 14.11
CA HIS A 49 -37.01 -1.12 14.33
C HIS A 49 -36.31 -0.84 13.00
N ALA A 50 -35.38 0.10 13.01
CA ALA A 50 -34.42 0.30 11.92
C ALA A 50 -33.65 -1.00 11.64
N VAL A 51 -33.16 -1.21 10.42
CA VAL A 51 -32.22 -2.31 10.15
C VAL A 51 -30.86 -1.98 10.77
N THR A 52 -30.07 -2.99 11.11
CA THR A 52 -28.76 -2.77 11.78
C THR A 52 -27.78 -1.98 10.90
N GLY A 53 -27.81 -2.18 9.58
CA GLY A 53 -26.83 -1.66 8.63
C GLY A 53 -25.72 -2.68 8.35
N CYS A 54 -25.23 -2.69 7.11
CA CYS A 54 -24.20 -3.62 6.65
C CYS A 54 -22.88 -3.44 7.42
N VAL A 55 -22.47 -2.20 7.69
CA VAL A 55 -21.27 -1.86 8.47
C VAL A 55 -21.33 -2.49 9.86
N ALA A 56 -22.43 -2.29 10.60
CA ALA A 56 -22.61 -2.85 11.94
C ALA A 56 -22.66 -4.38 11.92
N THR A 57 -23.31 -4.98 10.92
CA THR A 57 -23.44 -6.43 10.81
C THR A 57 -22.10 -7.09 10.50
N ALA A 58 -21.33 -6.55 9.55
CA ALA A 58 -19.99 -7.02 9.24
C ALA A 58 -19.06 -6.89 10.46
N MET A 59 -19.10 -5.74 11.16
CA MET A 59 -18.28 -5.51 12.35
C MET A 59 -18.63 -6.50 13.46
N ALA A 60 -19.93 -6.70 13.73
CA ALA A 60 -20.41 -7.61 14.76
C ALA A 60 -19.97 -9.06 14.49
N GLN A 61 -19.99 -9.51 13.23
CA GLN A 61 -19.52 -10.85 12.87
C GLN A 61 -18.01 -11.03 13.09
N VAL A 62 -17.20 -10.03 12.73
CA VAL A 62 -15.75 -10.04 13.03
C VAL A 62 -15.51 -10.01 14.54
N MET A 63 -16.28 -9.23 15.29
CA MET A 63 -16.17 -9.19 16.76
C MET A 63 -16.57 -10.51 17.40
N LYS A 64 -17.60 -11.17 16.90
CA LYS A 64 -18.03 -12.50 17.36
C LYS A 64 -17.02 -13.60 17.03
N TYR A 65 -16.33 -13.51 15.91
CA TYR A 65 -15.22 -14.42 15.58
C TYR A 65 -14.13 -14.36 16.65
N HIS A 66 -13.74 -13.15 17.05
CA HIS A 66 -12.75 -12.94 18.11
C HIS A 66 -13.29 -13.15 19.54
N GLN A 67 -14.62 -13.04 19.73
CA GLN A 67 -15.28 -12.93 21.04
C GLN A 67 -14.62 -11.84 21.89
N TRP A 68 -14.48 -10.65 21.31
CA TRP A 68 -13.76 -9.53 21.91
C TRP A 68 -14.54 -8.21 21.81
N PRO A 69 -14.58 -7.39 22.89
CA PRO A 69 -13.89 -7.59 24.19
C PRO A 69 -14.46 -8.76 25.03
N ALA A 70 -13.57 -9.51 25.69
CA ALA A 70 -13.91 -10.80 26.30
C ALA A 70 -15.12 -10.74 27.26
N ASP A 71 -15.21 -9.70 28.10
CA ASP A 71 -16.25 -9.55 29.12
C ASP A 71 -17.30 -8.48 28.79
N ALA A 72 -17.25 -7.87 27.59
CA ALA A 72 -18.15 -6.78 27.22
C ALA A 72 -19.52 -7.27 26.72
N PHE A 73 -19.59 -8.48 26.17
CA PHE A 73 -20.80 -9.00 25.55
C PHE A 73 -21.05 -10.46 25.93
N ASP A 74 -22.32 -10.88 25.87
CA ASP A 74 -22.72 -12.27 26.11
C ASP A 74 -22.42 -13.16 24.90
N TRP A 75 -21.13 -13.40 24.66
CA TRP A 75 -20.66 -14.19 23.52
C TRP A 75 -21.25 -15.61 23.51
N GLN A 76 -21.49 -16.21 24.68
CA GLN A 76 -21.96 -17.60 24.77
C GLN A 76 -23.39 -17.76 24.25
N ASN A 77 -24.23 -16.75 24.42
CA ASN A 77 -25.61 -16.76 23.90
C ASN A 77 -25.74 -16.24 22.46
N MET A 78 -24.66 -15.76 21.85
CA MET A 78 -24.63 -15.40 20.43
C MET A 78 -24.44 -16.64 19.54
N LEU A 79 -25.50 -17.03 18.85
CA LEU A 79 -25.52 -18.19 17.94
C LEU A 79 -24.88 -17.89 16.59
N ALA A 80 -24.42 -18.93 15.89
CA ALA A 80 -23.99 -18.83 14.50
C ALA A 80 -25.15 -18.40 13.56
N THR A 81 -26.33 -18.96 13.79
CA THR A 81 -27.56 -18.71 13.03
C THR A 81 -28.76 -18.65 13.96
N TYR A 82 -29.79 -17.90 13.59
CA TYR A 82 -31.01 -17.74 14.39
C TYR A 82 -32.23 -18.29 13.65
N ASP A 83 -32.89 -19.27 14.26
CA ASP A 83 -34.15 -19.82 13.78
C ASP A 83 -35.29 -19.58 14.80
N ALA A 84 -36.45 -20.19 14.56
CA ALA A 84 -37.63 -20.05 15.43
C ALA A 84 -37.42 -20.60 16.85
N THR A 85 -36.39 -21.43 17.08
CA THR A 85 -36.10 -22.07 18.38
C THR A 85 -35.20 -21.21 19.28
N ALA A 86 -34.57 -20.16 18.74
CA ALA A 86 -33.70 -19.29 19.52
C ALA A 86 -34.46 -18.60 20.67
N THR A 87 -33.86 -18.59 21.86
CA THR A 87 -34.45 -17.98 23.07
C THR A 87 -34.38 -16.45 23.01
N ASP A 88 -35.17 -15.78 23.83
CA ASP A 88 -35.13 -14.31 23.91
C ASP A 88 -33.77 -13.81 24.42
N VAL A 89 -33.11 -14.55 25.33
CA VAL A 89 -31.74 -14.24 25.78
C VAL A 89 -30.74 -14.29 24.62
N GLN A 90 -30.81 -15.32 23.77
CA GLN A 90 -29.92 -15.45 22.62
C GLN A 90 -30.16 -14.34 21.59
N LYS A 91 -31.43 -13.97 21.37
CA LYS A 91 -31.82 -12.89 20.45
C LYS A 91 -31.40 -11.53 20.98
N ASP A 92 -31.58 -11.28 22.27
CA ASP A 92 -31.17 -10.04 22.93
C ASP A 92 -29.64 -9.88 22.88
N ALA A 93 -28.88 -10.95 23.13
CA ALA A 93 -27.41 -10.91 23.10
C ALA A 93 -26.86 -10.40 21.75
N VAL A 94 -27.32 -10.98 20.63
CA VAL A 94 -26.87 -10.50 19.30
C VAL A 94 -27.41 -9.11 18.98
N ALA A 95 -28.64 -8.79 19.40
CA ALA A 95 -29.24 -7.50 19.11
C ALA A 95 -28.55 -6.35 19.87
N GLU A 96 -28.06 -6.60 21.08
CA GLU A 96 -27.27 -5.64 21.86
C GLU A 96 -25.94 -5.34 21.17
N LEU A 97 -25.18 -6.38 20.77
CA LEU A 97 -23.96 -6.20 19.99
C LEU A 97 -24.19 -5.40 18.70
N MET A 98 -25.26 -5.72 17.96
CA MET A 98 -25.59 -5.03 16.72
C MET A 98 -25.92 -3.54 16.94
N ALA A 99 -26.69 -3.21 17.98
CA ALA A 99 -27.03 -1.84 18.30
C ALA A 99 -25.81 -1.03 18.75
N ASP A 100 -24.93 -1.63 19.56
CA ASP A 100 -23.68 -1.01 19.98
C ASP A 100 -22.72 -0.80 18.82
N CYS A 101 -22.59 -1.80 17.94
CA CYS A 101 -21.83 -1.69 16.70
C CYS A 101 -22.33 -0.50 15.88
N GLY A 102 -23.64 -0.40 15.64
CA GLY A 102 -24.22 0.71 14.89
C GLY A 102 -24.04 2.07 15.58
N LYS A 103 -24.13 2.13 16.92
CA LYS A 103 -23.88 3.36 17.68
C LYS A 103 -22.43 3.82 17.55
N SER A 104 -21.47 2.90 17.63
CA SER A 104 -20.03 3.22 17.60
C SER A 104 -19.56 3.76 16.25
N VAL A 105 -20.28 3.47 15.16
CA VAL A 105 -19.99 3.94 13.81
C VAL A 105 -20.89 5.11 13.36
N ASN A 106 -21.57 5.77 14.31
CA ASN A 106 -22.48 6.90 14.03
C ASN A 106 -23.56 6.59 12.98
N MET A 107 -24.15 5.39 13.06
CA MET A 107 -25.10 4.88 12.05
C MET A 107 -26.28 5.84 11.82
N ASP A 108 -26.49 6.21 10.55
CA ASP A 108 -27.73 6.85 10.08
C ASP A 108 -28.80 5.77 9.88
N TYR A 109 -29.65 5.61 10.90
CA TYR A 109 -30.62 4.52 10.96
C TYR A 109 -31.85 4.77 10.08
N GLY A 110 -32.25 3.74 9.33
CA GLY A 110 -33.51 3.72 8.58
C GLY A 110 -34.21 2.37 8.64
N VAL A 111 -35.52 2.37 8.35
CA VAL A 111 -36.35 1.15 8.38
C VAL A 111 -36.05 0.17 7.24
N THR A 112 -35.45 0.66 6.15
CA THR A 112 -35.13 -0.14 4.95
C THR A 112 -33.62 -0.27 4.73
N THR A 113 -32.88 0.79 5.07
CA THR A 113 -31.43 0.88 4.93
C THR A 113 -30.90 1.70 6.09
N SER A 114 -29.73 1.33 6.59
CA SER A 114 -28.97 2.12 7.56
C SER A 114 -27.54 2.24 7.03
N ALA A 115 -26.94 3.42 7.15
CA ALA A 115 -25.64 3.72 6.54
C ALA A 115 -24.66 4.30 7.55
N ALA A 116 -23.38 3.94 7.41
CA ALA A 116 -22.27 4.48 8.19
C ALA A 116 -21.03 4.55 7.29
N TRP A 117 -20.03 5.33 7.69
CA TRP A 117 -18.76 5.42 6.98
C TRP A 117 -17.83 4.28 7.40
N GLU A 118 -17.13 3.67 6.44
CA GLU A 118 -16.36 2.45 6.64
C GLU A 118 -15.19 2.64 7.61
N GLY A 119 -14.41 3.72 7.47
CA GLY A 119 -13.31 3.99 8.39
C GLY A 119 -13.75 4.36 9.82
N ASP A 120 -15.04 4.62 10.08
CA ASP A 120 -15.53 4.72 11.45
C ASP A 120 -15.59 3.36 12.14
N ALA A 121 -15.73 2.25 11.40
CA ALA A 121 -15.60 0.90 11.96
C ALA A 121 -14.15 0.61 12.39
N ALA A 122 -13.15 1.05 11.59
CA ALA A 122 -11.74 0.91 11.96
C ALA A 122 -11.43 1.67 13.26
N LYS A 123 -11.90 2.91 13.38
CA LYS A 123 -11.78 3.71 14.62
C LYS A 123 -12.50 3.07 15.78
N ALA A 124 -13.75 2.62 15.60
CA ALA A 124 -14.54 2.01 16.66
C ALA A 124 -13.88 0.75 17.22
N LEU A 125 -13.34 -0.12 16.35
CA LEU A 125 -12.58 -1.30 16.77
C LEU A 125 -11.44 -0.92 17.70
N VAL A 126 -10.63 0.08 17.35
CA VAL A 126 -9.48 0.52 18.17
C VAL A 126 -9.89 1.29 19.42
N GLU A 127 -10.71 2.33 19.26
CA GLU A 127 -10.97 3.34 20.29
C GLU A 127 -12.11 2.95 21.25
N THR A 128 -13.11 2.21 20.76
CA THR A 128 -14.27 1.80 21.57
C THR A 128 -14.13 0.37 22.08
N TYR A 129 -13.62 -0.53 21.25
CA TYR A 129 -13.56 -1.96 21.55
C TYR A 129 -12.15 -2.48 21.82
N SER A 130 -11.16 -1.58 21.94
CA SER A 130 -9.80 -1.92 22.34
C SER A 130 -9.19 -3.05 21.48
N TYR A 131 -9.42 -3.05 20.18
CA TYR A 131 -8.64 -3.88 19.26
C TYR A 131 -7.21 -3.33 19.12
N ALA A 132 -6.30 -4.15 18.60
CA ALA A 132 -4.92 -3.75 18.34
C ALA A 132 -4.84 -2.54 17.39
N LYS A 133 -3.82 -1.68 17.56
CA LYS A 133 -3.57 -0.52 16.69
C LYS A 133 -3.12 -0.86 15.27
N SER A 134 -2.88 -2.14 14.99
CA SER A 134 -2.63 -2.62 13.62
C SER A 134 -3.86 -2.49 12.72
N VAL A 135 -5.07 -2.37 13.31
CA VAL A 135 -6.34 -2.10 12.60
C VAL A 135 -6.24 -0.81 11.80
N ARG A 136 -6.42 -0.90 10.47
CA ARG A 136 -6.43 0.27 9.59
C ARG A 136 -7.24 0.04 8.32
N GLU A 137 -7.81 1.12 7.80
CA GLU A 137 -8.45 1.15 6.49
C GLU A 137 -7.43 1.32 5.37
N ILE A 138 -7.63 0.58 4.27
CA ILE A 138 -6.87 0.67 3.03
C ILE A 138 -7.83 0.75 1.82
N PHE A 139 -7.45 1.49 0.78
CA PHE A 139 -8.31 1.76 -0.38
C PHE A 139 -7.81 1.04 -1.62
N ARG A 140 -8.64 0.22 -2.28
CA ARG A 140 -8.27 -0.62 -3.43
C ARG A 140 -7.58 0.14 -4.55
N ASN A 141 -7.99 1.37 -4.83
CA ASN A 141 -7.43 2.21 -5.90
C ASN A 141 -5.95 2.57 -5.69
N MET A 142 -5.44 2.42 -4.46
CA MET A 142 -4.02 2.61 -4.15
C MET A 142 -3.17 1.36 -4.48
N TYR A 143 -3.77 0.26 -4.93
CA TYR A 143 -3.11 -1.04 -5.07
C TYR A 143 -3.21 -1.62 -6.50
N GLY A 144 -2.19 -2.36 -6.93
CA GLY A 144 -2.31 -3.28 -8.08
C GLY A 144 -3.19 -4.49 -7.72
N GLN A 145 -3.79 -5.17 -8.71
CA GLN A 145 -4.68 -6.31 -8.43
C GLN A 145 -3.99 -7.45 -7.66
N THR A 146 -2.77 -7.81 -8.08
CA THR A 146 -1.97 -8.85 -7.43
C THR A 146 -1.63 -8.47 -5.99
N SER A 147 -1.24 -7.22 -5.79
CA SER A 147 -0.81 -6.63 -4.51
C SER A 147 -1.94 -6.60 -3.50
N TRP A 148 -3.09 -6.11 -3.96
CA TRP A 148 -4.33 -6.11 -3.20
C TRP A 148 -4.70 -7.53 -2.78
N SER A 149 -4.70 -8.48 -3.71
CA SER A 149 -4.97 -9.88 -3.41
C SER A 149 -3.98 -10.47 -2.40
N ASN A 150 -2.68 -10.17 -2.53
CA ASN A 150 -1.65 -10.65 -1.61
C ASN A 150 -1.79 -10.09 -0.19
N LEU A 151 -2.26 -8.86 -0.03
CA LEU A 151 -2.59 -8.30 1.29
C LEU A 151 -3.74 -9.06 1.94
N ILE A 152 -4.82 -9.30 1.19
CA ILE A 152 -5.96 -10.07 1.71
C ILE A 152 -5.55 -11.51 2.03
N TYR A 153 -4.73 -12.16 1.18
CA TYR A 153 -4.17 -13.47 1.49
C TYR A 153 -3.37 -13.46 2.79
N HIS A 154 -2.51 -12.46 2.99
CA HIS A 154 -1.68 -12.35 4.19
C HIS A 154 -2.54 -12.26 5.46
N GLU A 155 -3.58 -11.42 5.46
CA GLU A 155 -4.50 -11.31 6.60
C GLU A 155 -5.18 -12.65 6.93
N LEU A 156 -5.72 -13.32 5.91
CA LEU A 156 -6.39 -14.61 6.08
C LEU A 156 -5.44 -15.72 6.54
N GLU A 157 -4.19 -15.70 6.09
CA GLU A 157 -3.13 -16.62 6.53
C GLU A 157 -2.72 -16.38 7.99
N GLN A 158 -2.90 -15.16 8.52
CA GLN A 158 -2.76 -14.86 9.95
C GLN A 158 -4.03 -15.17 10.75
N GLY A 159 -5.07 -15.72 10.13
CA GLY A 159 -6.35 -15.99 10.78
C GLY A 159 -7.15 -14.72 11.10
N ARG A 160 -6.90 -13.61 10.38
CA ARG A 160 -7.59 -12.33 10.54
C ARG A 160 -8.63 -12.15 9.43
N PRO A 161 -9.95 -12.24 9.71
CA PRO A 161 -10.98 -11.87 8.76
C PRO A 161 -10.84 -10.40 8.37
N VAL A 162 -10.99 -10.12 7.08
CA VAL A 162 -10.87 -8.77 6.54
C VAL A 162 -12.26 -8.19 6.38
N PHE A 163 -12.50 -7.07 7.05
CA PHE A 163 -13.70 -6.28 6.79
C PHE A 163 -13.53 -5.63 5.41
N TYR A 164 -14.47 -5.85 4.51
CA TYR A 164 -14.32 -5.50 3.10
C TYR A 164 -15.50 -4.66 2.61
N GLY A 165 -15.21 -3.55 1.93
CA GLY A 165 -16.18 -2.69 1.25
C GLY A 165 -16.07 -2.85 -0.26
N GLY A 166 -17.20 -2.79 -0.95
CA GLY A 166 -17.26 -2.78 -2.41
C GLY A 166 -18.67 -2.53 -2.93
N MET A 167 -18.85 -2.50 -4.25
CA MET A 167 -20.16 -2.26 -4.86
C MET A 167 -20.72 -3.49 -5.61
N PRO A 168 -21.01 -4.62 -4.94
CA PRO A 168 -21.60 -5.77 -5.59
C PRO A 168 -22.95 -5.37 -6.20
N ARG A 169 -23.09 -5.58 -7.52
CA ARG A 169 -24.29 -5.17 -8.30
C ARG A 169 -24.57 -3.65 -8.29
N GLY A 170 -23.56 -2.82 -8.05
CA GLY A 170 -23.62 -1.36 -8.18
C GLY A 170 -24.11 -0.61 -6.93
N PHE A 171 -24.18 -1.26 -5.76
CA PHE A 171 -24.54 -0.63 -4.49
C PHE A 171 -23.41 -0.79 -3.48
N ASN A 172 -22.99 0.30 -2.82
CA ASN A 172 -22.00 0.23 -1.76
C ASN A 172 -22.48 -0.71 -0.64
N HIS A 173 -21.63 -1.66 -0.28
CA HIS A 173 -21.96 -2.69 0.69
C HIS A 173 -20.72 -3.12 1.47
N GLN A 174 -20.93 -3.45 2.74
CA GLN A 174 -19.90 -3.92 3.66
C GLN A 174 -20.16 -5.38 4.04
N PHE A 175 -19.11 -6.17 3.93
CA PHE A 175 -19.13 -7.61 4.10
C PHE A 175 -17.77 -8.08 4.65
N VAL A 176 -17.62 -9.39 4.88
CA VAL A 176 -16.41 -9.95 5.49
C VAL A 176 -15.76 -10.93 4.53
N CYS A 177 -14.49 -10.70 4.20
CA CYS A 177 -13.64 -11.67 3.53
C CYS A 177 -12.97 -12.53 4.58
N ASP A 178 -13.21 -13.83 4.56
CA ASP A 178 -12.83 -14.72 5.66
C ASP A 178 -12.28 -16.07 5.19
N GLY A 179 -11.92 -16.22 3.92
CA GLY A 179 -11.26 -17.45 3.45
C GLY A 179 -10.87 -17.36 1.98
N TYR A 180 -10.23 -18.41 1.47
CA TYR A 180 -9.94 -18.53 0.03
C TYR A 180 -9.77 -19.97 -0.41
N LEU A 181 -10.15 -20.23 -1.67
CA LEU A 181 -10.05 -21.53 -2.33
C LEU A 181 -9.82 -21.32 -3.83
N ASP A 182 -8.81 -21.99 -4.38
CA ASP A 182 -8.50 -22.01 -5.81
C ASP A 182 -8.47 -20.61 -6.48
N GLY A 183 -7.83 -19.64 -5.80
CA GLY A 183 -7.66 -18.28 -6.29
C GLY A 183 -8.87 -17.35 -6.13
N LYS A 184 -9.95 -17.84 -5.49
CA LYS A 184 -11.13 -17.06 -5.13
C LYS A 184 -11.17 -16.82 -3.63
N PHE A 185 -11.71 -15.68 -3.23
CA PHE A 185 -11.90 -15.31 -1.83
C PHE A 185 -13.32 -15.66 -1.40
N HIS A 186 -13.46 -16.20 -0.20
CA HIS A 186 -14.74 -16.41 0.44
C HIS A 186 -15.21 -15.12 1.07
N PHE A 187 -16.49 -14.80 0.86
CA PHE A 187 -17.13 -13.65 1.43
C PHE A 187 -18.41 -14.04 2.15
N ASN A 188 -18.53 -13.60 3.39
CA ASN A 188 -19.79 -13.53 4.11
C ASN A 188 -20.44 -12.17 3.83
N MET A 189 -21.58 -12.20 3.16
CA MET A 189 -22.21 -11.01 2.60
C MET A 189 -23.02 -10.22 3.62
N ALA A 190 -23.24 -10.74 4.83
CA ALA A 190 -24.06 -10.08 5.86
C ALA A 190 -25.44 -9.61 5.34
N TRP A 191 -25.98 -10.29 4.32
CA TRP A 191 -27.21 -9.87 3.63
C TRP A 191 -27.90 -10.97 2.83
N GLN A 192 -29.18 -11.24 3.16
CA GLN A 192 -29.98 -12.34 2.61
C GLN A 192 -30.18 -12.33 1.08
N TYR A 193 -29.95 -11.20 0.40
CA TYR A 193 -30.13 -11.07 -1.05
C TYR A 193 -28.84 -11.30 -1.86
N LEU A 194 -27.71 -11.45 -1.17
CA LEU A 194 -26.40 -11.80 -1.72
C LEU A 194 -25.87 -13.02 -0.95
N PRO A 195 -25.85 -14.23 -1.54
CA PRO A 195 -25.39 -15.40 -0.81
C PRO A 195 -23.89 -15.34 -0.52
N ASP A 196 -23.50 -15.89 0.62
CA ASP A 196 -22.10 -16.17 0.92
C ASP A 196 -21.48 -17.08 -0.16
N GLY A 197 -20.18 -16.94 -0.39
CA GLY A 197 -19.51 -17.80 -1.36
C GLY A 197 -18.14 -17.33 -1.80
N TYR A 198 -17.59 -18.04 -2.79
CA TYR A 198 -16.27 -17.80 -3.36
C TYR A 198 -16.35 -16.94 -4.62
N TYR A 199 -15.74 -15.76 -4.55
CA TYR A 199 -15.74 -14.75 -5.62
C TYR A 199 -14.30 -14.35 -5.97
N GLN A 200 -14.06 -13.99 -7.21
CA GLN A 200 -12.85 -13.22 -7.52
C GLN A 200 -13.02 -11.77 -7.04
N LEU A 201 -11.95 -11.11 -6.58
CA LEU A 201 -12.06 -9.72 -6.09
C LEU A 201 -12.56 -8.72 -7.15
N ASN A 202 -12.32 -9.01 -8.43
CA ASN A 202 -12.81 -8.24 -9.57
C ASN A 202 -14.25 -8.59 -9.99
N GLU A 203 -14.85 -9.67 -9.47
CA GLU A 203 -16.27 -10.02 -9.72
C GLU A 203 -17.21 -9.26 -8.77
N LEU A 204 -16.68 -8.71 -7.67
CA LEU A 204 -17.44 -8.00 -6.65
C LEU A 204 -17.65 -6.51 -6.97
N ASP A 205 -17.12 -6.00 -8.09
CA ASP A 205 -17.35 -4.64 -8.54
C ASP A 205 -17.11 -4.44 -10.05
N VAL A 206 -17.70 -3.39 -10.60
CA VAL A 206 -17.48 -2.89 -11.97
C VAL A 206 -16.32 -1.88 -12.01
N TYR A 207 -15.94 -1.27 -10.87
CA TYR A 207 -14.84 -0.30 -10.77
C TYR A 207 -13.95 -0.48 -9.51
N PRO A 208 -12.61 -0.35 -9.62
CA PRO A 208 -11.69 -0.49 -8.47
C PRO A 208 -11.71 0.68 -7.48
N GLU A 209 -12.40 1.79 -7.78
CA GLU A 209 -12.42 3.01 -6.96
C GLU A 209 -13.35 2.93 -5.73
N GLY A 210 -14.30 1.98 -5.71
CA GLY A 210 -15.27 1.82 -4.63
C GLY A 210 -14.92 0.76 -3.57
N GLN A 211 -13.78 0.08 -3.70
CA GLN A 211 -13.41 -1.00 -2.79
C GLN A 211 -12.48 -0.52 -1.66
N THR A 212 -12.77 -0.95 -0.44
CA THR A 212 -11.95 -0.70 0.76
C THR A 212 -11.76 -2.00 1.54
N ALA A 213 -10.76 -2.03 2.41
CA ALA A 213 -10.60 -3.09 3.38
C ALA A 213 -10.11 -2.53 4.71
N ILE A 214 -10.57 -3.08 5.82
CA ILE A 214 -9.98 -2.88 7.14
C ILE A 214 -9.20 -4.16 7.46
N ILE A 215 -7.89 -4.01 7.58
CA ILE A 215 -6.93 -5.09 7.81
C ILE A 215 -6.28 -4.94 9.18
N GLY A 216 -5.54 -5.95 9.65
CA GLY A 216 -4.90 -5.94 10.97
C GLY A 216 -5.88 -6.11 12.12
N ILE A 217 -7.08 -6.63 11.86
CA ILE A 217 -8.10 -6.82 12.89
C ILE A 217 -7.74 -8.02 13.76
N GLN A 218 -7.29 -7.72 14.98
CA GLN A 218 -6.93 -8.71 15.99
C GLN A 218 -7.16 -8.16 17.39
N THR A 219 -7.47 -9.05 18.33
CA THR A 219 -7.68 -8.72 19.74
C THR A 219 -6.40 -8.14 20.36
N SER A 220 -6.52 -7.19 21.28
CA SER A 220 -5.39 -6.82 22.13
C SER A 220 -5.22 -7.87 23.23
N CYS A 221 -4.19 -8.71 23.14
CA CYS A 221 -3.87 -9.70 24.18
C CYS A 221 -2.81 -9.20 25.18
N ALA A 222 -2.33 -7.96 25.03
CA ALA A 222 -1.30 -7.36 25.87
C ALA A 222 -1.90 -6.27 26.76
N ASP A 223 -1.70 -6.39 28.07
CA ASP A 223 -2.06 -5.35 29.06
C ASP A 223 -1.35 -4.02 28.80
N ASP A 224 -0.26 -4.07 28.04
CA ASP A 224 0.63 -2.98 27.68
C ASP A 224 0.38 -2.42 26.28
N VAL A 225 -0.67 -2.86 25.56
CA VAL A 225 -1.06 -2.21 24.29
C VAL A 225 -1.24 -0.72 24.51
N ASN A 226 -0.75 0.09 23.56
CA ASN A 226 -0.69 1.56 23.62
C ASN A 226 0.33 2.16 24.59
N THR A 227 1.01 1.34 25.40
CA THR A 227 2.19 1.82 26.11
C THR A 227 3.34 2.00 25.12
N SER A 228 4.24 2.90 25.47
CA SER A 228 5.46 3.12 24.71
C SER A 228 6.67 3.02 25.62
N PHE A 229 7.77 2.55 25.06
CA PHE A 229 9.07 2.52 25.72
C PHE A 229 10.15 3.03 24.75
N THR A 230 11.22 3.61 25.30
CA THR A 230 12.29 4.22 24.51
C THR A 230 13.54 3.36 24.60
N GLN A 231 14.18 3.09 23.46
CA GLN A 231 15.53 2.50 23.43
C GLN A 231 16.38 3.24 22.41
N GLY A 232 17.47 3.85 22.89
CA GLY A 232 18.31 4.73 22.07
C GLY A 232 17.49 5.89 21.51
N PRO A 233 17.59 6.21 20.21
CA PRO A 233 16.86 7.31 19.59
C PRO A 233 15.42 6.96 19.22
N LEU A 234 14.95 5.73 19.50
CA LEU A 234 13.66 5.22 19.04
C LEU A 234 12.67 5.07 20.18
N VAL A 235 11.43 5.47 19.91
CA VAL A 235 10.26 5.13 20.73
C VAL A 235 9.54 3.99 20.04
N TYR A 236 9.22 2.95 20.81
CA TYR A 236 8.43 1.82 20.38
C TYR A 236 7.06 1.90 21.04
N THR A 237 5.99 1.68 20.28
CA THR A 237 4.62 1.63 20.80
C THR A 237 4.09 0.21 20.62
N VAL A 238 3.61 -0.40 21.69
CA VAL A 238 3.06 -1.76 21.65
C VAL A 238 1.74 -1.76 20.86
N LEU A 239 1.71 -2.53 19.79
CA LEU A 239 0.55 -2.71 18.91
C LEU A 239 -0.32 -3.88 19.39
N ASP A 240 0.31 -4.98 19.83
CA ASP A 240 -0.33 -6.19 20.38
C ASP A 240 0.65 -7.01 21.27
N ALA A 241 0.35 -8.28 21.59
CA ALA A 241 1.18 -9.13 22.46
C ALA A 241 2.53 -9.61 21.87
N GLY A 242 2.91 -9.13 20.70
CA GLY A 242 4.20 -9.48 20.09
C GLY A 242 4.69 -8.48 19.05
N GLU A 243 3.98 -7.39 18.79
CA GLU A 243 4.33 -6.40 17.78
C GLU A 243 4.42 -4.99 18.37
N VAL A 244 5.39 -4.23 17.85
CA VAL A 244 5.55 -2.81 18.13
C VAL A 244 5.67 -2.02 16.84
N SER A 245 5.21 -0.77 16.89
CA SER A 245 5.58 0.25 15.93
C SER A 245 6.81 1.02 16.41
N VAL A 246 7.46 1.75 15.51
CA VAL A 246 8.65 2.54 15.80
C VAL A 246 8.54 3.97 15.23
N ARG A 247 9.04 4.93 16.01
CA ARG A 247 9.26 6.33 15.59
C ARG A 247 10.49 6.95 16.25
N MET A 248 10.94 8.09 15.75
CA MET A 248 11.97 8.89 16.37
C MET A 248 11.49 9.42 17.73
N ASN A 249 12.39 9.39 18.71
CA ASN A 249 12.22 10.13 19.95
C ASN A 249 12.56 11.61 19.68
N ALA A 250 11.58 12.51 19.86
CA ALA A 250 11.78 13.95 19.64
C ALA A 250 12.86 14.56 20.55
N ASP A 251 13.09 13.94 21.72
CA ASP A 251 14.09 14.37 22.70
C ASP A 251 15.46 13.69 22.50
N ALA A 252 15.58 12.76 21.54
CA ALA A 252 16.86 12.10 21.28
C ALA A 252 17.86 13.04 20.60
N PRO A 253 19.17 12.88 20.90
CA PRO A 253 20.20 13.56 20.14
C PRO A 253 20.12 13.14 18.67
N ALA A 254 20.61 14.03 17.79
CA ALA A 254 20.77 13.76 16.38
C ALA A 254 21.38 12.36 16.13
N ALA A 255 20.70 11.55 15.31
CA ALA A 255 21.17 10.23 14.91
C ALA A 255 21.47 10.24 13.42
N ASP A 256 22.75 10.27 13.07
CA ASP A 256 23.20 10.31 11.68
C ASP A 256 22.92 8.98 10.94
N SER A 257 22.87 7.84 11.65
CA SER A 257 22.53 6.55 11.06
C SER A 257 21.62 5.76 11.99
N LEU A 258 20.52 5.26 11.44
CA LEU A 258 19.48 4.58 12.19
C LEU A 258 19.25 3.17 11.66
N PHE A 259 19.44 2.18 12.53
CA PHE A 259 19.14 0.78 12.25
C PHE A 259 17.88 0.40 13.00
N ILE A 260 16.75 0.27 12.30
CA ILE A 260 15.52 -0.22 12.93
C ILE A 260 15.71 -1.72 13.19
N PRO A 261 15.68 -2.18 14.44
CA PRO A 261 15.87 -3.59 14.73
C PRO A 261 14.63 -4.39 14.29
N ALA A 262 14.81 -5.64 13.87
CA ALA A 262 13.67 -6.51 13.55
C ALA A 262 12.86 -6.88 14.80
N GLN A 263 13.55 -6.96 15.95
CA GLN A 263 12.98 -7.28 17.25
C GLN A 263 13.54 -6.36 18.33
N VAL A 264 12.76 -6.11 19.36
CA VAL A 264 13.16 -5.34 20.54
C VAL A 264 12.65 -6.01 21.81
N GLU A 265 13.44 -6.00 22.88
CA GLU A 265 13.04 -6.55 24.18
C GLU A 265 12.68 -5.42 25.14
N ASN A 266 11.53 -5.48 25.81
CA ASN A 266 11.18 -4.59 26.92
C ASN A 266 10.69 -5.41 28.11
N GLU A 267 11.30 -5.22 29.28
CA GLU A 267 10.93 -5.89 30.54
C GLU A 267 10.82 -7.44 30.43
N GLY A 268 11.71 -8.07 29.66
CA GLY A 268 11.73 -9.52 29.45
C GLY A 268 10.73 -10.05 28.42
N ARG A 269 9.99 -9.16 27.73
CA ARG A 269 9.12 -9.50 26.59
C ARG A 269 9.79 -9.09 25.28
N ASN A 270 9.73 -9.96 24.29
CA ASN A 270 10.24 -9.70 22.94
C ASN A 270 9.10 -9.28 22.01
N TYR A 271 9.31 -8.20 21.27
CA TYR A 271 8.39 -7.69 20.27
C TYR A 271 9.07 -7.67 18.90
N GLN A 272 8.31 -7.97 17.85
CA GLN A 272 8.65 -7.74 16.47
C GLN A 272 8.37 -6.29 16.09
N VAL A 273 9.30 -5.63 15.41
CA VAL A 273 9.06 -4.29 14.87
C VAL A 273 8.41 -4.45 13.50
N THR A 274 7.10 -4.24 13.42
CA THR A 274 6.30 -4.48 12.21
C THR A 274 5.88 -3.20 11.50
N THR A 275 5.93 -2.06 12.20
CA THR A 275 5.39 -0.80 11.71
C THR A 275 6.35 0.36 11.93
N ILE A 276 6.64 1.13 10.88
CA ILE A 276 7.17 2.48 10.99
C ILE A 276 5.97 3.43 11.01
N GLU A 277 5.83 4.23 12.07
CA GLU A 277 4.64 5.07 12.29
C GLU A 277 4.46 6.16 11.23
N TYR A 278 3.25 6.73 11.15
CA TYR A 278 2.98 7.96 10.41
C TYR A 278 3.92 9.07 10.88
N GLY A 279 4.61 9.72 9.95
CA GLY A 279 5.57 10.79 10.27
C GLY A 279 6.70 10.37 11.23
N ALA A 280 7.02 9.07 11.33
CA ALA A 280 7.96 8.52 12.32
C ALA A 280 9.30 9.27 12.41
N PHE A 281 9.81 9.75 11.27
CA PHE A 281 11.07 10.49 11.14
C PHE A 281 10.86 11.82 10.40
N GLU A 282 9.62 12.33 10.39
CA GLU A 282 9.29 13.57 9.67
C GLU A 282 10.18 14.74 10.11
N ASP A 283 10.70 15.47 9.11
CA ASP A 283 11.63 16.58 9.24
C ASP A 283 12.89 16.27 10.08
N CYS A 284 13.30 14.99 10.19
CA CYS A 284 14.55 14.62 10.85
C CYS A 284 15.75 15.12 10.03
N GLN A 285 16.24 16.32 10.37
CA GLN A 285 17.32 17.02 9.64
C GLN A 285 18.71 16.43 9.86
N THR A 286 18.86 15.41 10.71
CA THR A 286 20.16 14.82 11.02
C THR A 286 20.31 13.41 10.47
N LEU A 287 19.23 12.75 10.08
CA LEU A 287 19.24 11.40 9.56
C LEU A 287 19.95 11.34 8.19
N ILE A 288 21.11 10.66 8.12
CA ILE A 288 21.90 10.45 6.90
C ILE A 288 21.62 9.07 6.29
N HIS A 289 21.42 8.06 7.14
CA HIS A 289 21.15 6.67 6.73
C HIS A 289 20.04 6.05 7.58
N ILE A 290 19.19 5.25 6.94
CA ILE A 290 18.21 4.40 7.64
C ILE A 290 18.20 2.99 7.05
N SER A 291 18.16 1.98 7.93
CA SER A 291 17.99 0.57 7.57
C SER A 291 16.66 0.02 8.08
N ILE A 292 15.88 -0.59 7.19
CA ILE A 292 14.56 -1.17 7.44
C ILE A 292 14.66 -2.70 7.46
N PRO A 293 14.25 -3.39 8.55
CA PRO A 293 14.37 -4.84 8.67
C PRO A 293 13.30 -5.60 7.88
N ALA A 294 13.45 -6.93 7.78
CA ALA A 294 12.50 -7.79 7.07
C ALA A 294 11.11 -7.87 7.71
N SER A 295 11.02 -7.62 9.02
CA SER A 295 9.78 -7.67 9.81
C SER A 295 8.82 -6.52 9.52
N VAL A 296 9.29 -5.40 8.97
CA VAL A 296 8.45 -4.22 8.71
C VAL A 296 7.51 -4.50 7.54
N SER A 297 6.21 -4.53 7.83
CA SER A 297 5.12 -4.68 6.87
C SER A 297 4.33 -3.41 6.65
N VAL A 298 4.59 -2.36 7.44
CA VAL A 298 3.89 -1.07 7.35
C VAL A 298 4.89 0.07 7.47
N ILE A 299 4.85 0.99 6.52
CA ILE A 299 5.51 2.29 6.60
C ILE A 299 4.44 3.35 6.47
N GLY A 300 4.23 4.10 7.54
CA GLY A 300 3.23 5.15 7.61
C GLY A 300 3.50 6.26 6.60
N HIS A 301 2.44 6.91 6.15
CA HIS A 301 2.54 8.08 5.30
C HIS A 301 3.43 9.15 5.98
N ARG A 302 4.24 9.86 5.17
CA ARG A 302 5.24 10.86 5.63
C ARG A 302 6.34 10.33 6.55
N ALA A 303 6.51 9.02 6.71
CA ALA A 303 7.50 8.47 7.66
C ALA A 303 8.91 9.06 7.51
N LEU A 304 9.35 9.41 6.29
CA LEU A 304 10.65 10.03 6.00
C LEU A 304 10.53 11.40 5.31
N LEU A 305 9.37 12.05 5.42
CA LEU A 305 9.13 13.33 4.77
C LEU A 305 10.06 14.39 5.34
N GLY A 306 10.74 15.16 4.48
CA GLY A 306 11.54 16.30 4.94
C GLY A 306 12.87 15.93 5.61
N CYS A 307 13.30 14.67 5.58
CA CYS A 307 14.65 14.26 5.96
C CYS A 307 15.68 14.74 4.92
N THR A 308 15.99 16.04 4.89
CA THR A 308 16.80 16.67 3.83
C THR A 308 18.24 16.18 3.77
N GLN A 309 18.79 15.67 4.89
CA GLN A 309 20.15 15.14 4.97
C GLN A 309 20.25 13.64 4.64
N LEU A 310 19.12 12.98 4.35
CA LEU A 310 19.07 11.54 4.10
C LEU A 310 19.76 11.20 2.78
N GLN A 311 20.89 10.50 2.85
CA GLN A 311 21.69 10.11 1.69
C GLN A 311 21.35 8.70 1.21
N THR A 312 20.98 7.81 2.14
CA THR A 312 20.84 6.38 1.85
C THR A 312 19.69 5.76 2.63
N ILE A 313 18.91 4.92 1.94
CA ILE A 313 17.90 4.06 2.52
C ILE A 313 18.25 2.62 2.15
N GLU A 314 18.29 1.75 3.14
CA GLU A 314 18.50 0.32 2.97
C GLU A 314 17.27 -0.45 3.45
N VAL A 315 16.86 -1.44 2.68
CA VAL A 315 15.82 -2.38 3.09
C VAL A 315 16.42 -3.78 3.06
N ASN A 316 16.20 -4.54 4.12
CA ASN A 316 16.61 -5.93 4.18
C ASN A 316 16.07 -6.71 2.97
N GLY A 317 16.92 -7.53 2.33
CA GLY A 317 16.56 -8.26 1.12
C GLY A 317 15.41 -9.25 1.27
N ASP A 318 15.15 -9.72 2.49
CA ASP A 318 14.05 -10.63 2.82
C ASP A 318 12.74 -9.87 3.15
N ASN A 319 12.75 -8.53 3.14
CA ASN A 319 11.51 -7.75 3.28
C ASN A 319 10.64 -7.95 2.04
N VAL A 320 9.47 -8.56 2.22
CA VAL A 320 8.54 -8.90 1.14
C VAL A 320 7.64 -7.75 0.70
N TRP A 321 7.57 -6.67 1.48
CA TRP A 321 6.66 -5.53 1.28
C TRP A 321 7.35 -4.34 0.61
N TYR A 322 8.62 -4.12 0.93
CA TYR A 322 9.38 -2.94 0.55
C TYR A 322 10.74 -3.29 -0.02
N GLU A 323 11.26 -2.39 -0.85
CA GLU A 323 12.62 -2.46 -1.34
C GLU A 323 13.24 -1.07 -1.49
N ALA A 324 14.57 -1.03 -1.46
CA ALA A 324 15.35 0.13 -1.81
C ALA A 324 16.01 -0.09 -3.18
N ASP A 325 15.37 0.39 -4.24
CA ASP A 325 15.93 0.32 -5.60
C ASP A 325 16.71 1.59 -5.90
N ALA A 326 18.01 1.45 -6.17
CA ALA A 326 18.96 2.56 -6.20
C ALA A 326 18.83 3.50 -4.97
N GLN A 327 18.58 2.91 -3.79
CA GLN A 327 18.37 3.59 -2.50
C GLN A 327 17.07 4.40 -2.39
N VAL A 328 16.17 4.31 -3.37
CA VAL A 328 14.83 4.90 -3.30
C VAL A 328 13.89 3.86 -2.72
N LEU A 329 13.22 4.20 -1.63
CA LEU A 329 12.28 3.33 -0.96
C LEU A 329 10.97 3.27 -1.73
N LYS A 330 10.58 2.06 -2.13
CA LYS A 330 9.34 1.80 -2.85
C LYS A 330 8.67 0.51 -2.36
N SER A 331 7.39 0.38 -2.67
CA SER A 331 6.69 -0.87 -2.42
C SER A 331 7.14 -1.95 -3.42
N ARG A 332 7.34 -3.18 -2.95
CA ARG A 332 7.48 -4.37 -3.82
C ARG A 332 6.15 -4.83 -4.38
N VAL A 333 5.08 -4.50 -3.67
CA VAL A 333 3.74 -4.96 -3.99
C VAL A 333 3.01 -3.88 -4.78
N LEU A 334 3.14 -2.60 -4.48
CA LEU A 334 2.42 -1.50 -5.15
C LEU A 334 3.29 -0.71 -6.13
N PRO A 335 2.69 -0.08 -7.15
CA PRO A 335 3.35 0.94 -7.96
C PRO A 335 3.50 2.26 -7.19
N GLU A 336 4.06 2.20 -5.98
CA GLU A 336 4.14 3.30 -5.03
C GLU A 336 5.59 3.61 -4.67
N LEU A 337 5.93 4.90 -4.77
CA LEU A 337 7.13 5.49 -4.20
C LEU A 337 6.85 5.94 -2.77
N ILE A 338 7.77 5.65 -1.84
CA ILE A 338 7.55 5.92 -0.41
C ILE A 338 8.46 7.04 0.08
N ALA A 339 9.76 6.95 -0.22
CA ALA A 339 10.73 7.99 0.16
C ALA A 339 11.93 8.04 -0.78
N TYR A 340 12.40 9.26 -1.07
CA TYR A 340 13.66 9.51 -1.74
C TYR A 340 14.71 10.00 -0.72
N PRO A 341 15.96 9.55 -0.81
CA PRO A 341 17.06 10.11 -0.03
C PRO A 341 17.44 11.51 -0.56
N ASN A 342 16.93 12.58 0.04
CA ASN A 342 17.03 13.94 -0.51
C ASN A 342 18.45 14.54 -0.55
N ALA A 343 19.41 13.99 0.20
CA ALA A 343 20.82 14.34 0.07
C ALA A 343 21.60 13.43 -0.91
N LYS A 344 20.94 12.50 -1.60
CA LYS A 344 21.56 11.67 -2.63
C LYS A 344 22.07 12.53 -3.78
N THR A 345 23.33 12.32 -4.14
CA THR A 345 24.09 13.15 -5.09
C THR A 345 24.03 12.67 -6.54
N THR A 346 23.27 11.60 -6.83
CA THR A 346 23.10 11.15 -8.21
C THR A 346 22.29 12.18 -8.99
N PRO A 347 22.81 12.70 -10.11
CA PRO A 347 22.19 13.82 -10.81
C PRO A 347 20.93 13.43 -11.60
N ASN A 348 20.77 12.14 -11.88
CA ASN A 348 19.69 11.63 -12.71
C ASN A 348 18.85 10.63 -11.94
N TYR A 349 17.54 10.73 -12.08
CA TYR A 349 16.61 9.72 -11.59
C TYR A 349 15.54 9.41 -12.61
N SER A 350 15.41 8.13 -12.97
CA SER A 350 14.32 7.65 -13.81
C SER A 350 13.28 6.98 -12.91
N VAL A 351 12.09 7.58 -12.84
CA VAL A 351 10.97 7.01 -12.10
C VAL A 351 10.55 5.70 -12.80
N PRO A 352 10.46 4.57 -12.07
CA PRO A 352 10.15 3.28 -12.70
C PRO A 352 8.80 3.26 -13.44
N ASP A 353 8.74 2.48 -14.52
CA ASP A 353 7.49 2.23 -15.24
C ASP A 353 6.43 1.63 -14.31
N GLY A 354 5.18 2.02 -14.51
CA GLY A 354 4.05 1.57 -13.71
C GLY A 354 3.75 2.46 -12.51
N ILE A 355 4.71 3.28 -12.04
CA ILE A 355 4.44 4.29 -11.01
C ILE A 355 3.39 5.28 -11.51
N THR A 356 2.38 5.56 -10.67
CA THR A 356 1.25 6.43 -11.02
C THR A 356 1.29 7.78 -10.31
N ALA A 357 2.08 7.94 -9.24
CA ALA A 357 2.15 9.18 -8.49
C ALA A 357 3.56 9.46 -7.97
N ILE A 358 3.95 10.74 -7.93
CA ILE A 358 5.09 11.24 -7.15
C ILE A 358 4.52 11.92 -5.89
N PRO A 359 4.80 11.39 -4.68
CA PRO A 359 4.25 11.92 -3.43
C PRO A 359 4.69 13.35 -3.11
N ALA A 360 3.97 13.98 -2.18
CA ALA A 360 4.29 15.32 -1.71
C ALA A 360 5.71 15.39 -1.15
N SER A 361 6.47 16.42 -1.51
CA SER A 361 7.86 16.64 -1.08
C SER A 361 8.83 15.48 -1.35
N PHE A 362 8.54 14.58 -2.29
CA PHE A 362 9.35 13.39 -2.53
C PHE A 362 10.83 13.71 -2.81
N PHE A 363 11.16 14.67 -3.68
CA PHE A 363 12.53 15.12 -3.96
C PHE A 363 12.92 16.40 -3.20
N ARG A 364 12.14 16.81 -2.18
CA ARG A 364 12.28 18.14 -1.57
C ARG A 364 13.69 18.41 -1.05
N GLY A 365 14.30 19.49 -1.55
CA GLY A 365 15.61 19.96 -1.15
C GLY A 365 16.78 19.22 -1.78
N ASN A 366 16.55 18.33 -2.77
CA ASN A 366 17.65 17.70 -3.49
C ASN A 366 18.31 18.70 -4.44
N THR A 367 19.43 19.28 -4.01
CA THR A 367 20.20 20.26 -4.80
C THR A 367 21.18 19.62 -5.78
N TYR A 368 21.20 18.29 -5.92
CA TYR A 368 22.05 17.57 -6.86
C TYR A 368 21.29 17.00 -8.06
N LEU A 369 19.97 16.85 -7.96
CA LEU A 369 19.13 16.31 -9.02
C LEU A 369 19.04 17.30 -10.18
N GLU A 370 19.59 16.91 -11.33
CA GLU A 370 19.68 17.70 -12.56
C GLU A 370 18.64 17.27 -13.60
N HIS A 371 18.35 15.96 -13.66
CA HIS A 371 17.47 15.35 -14.65
C HIS A 371 16.52 14.31 -14.05
N VAL A 372 15.26 14.34 -14.48
CA VAL A 372 14.24 13.37 -14.06
C VAL A 372 13.47 12.83 -15.26
N ASP A 373 13.42 11.50 -15.39
CA ASP A 373 12.51 10.83 -16.33
C ASP A 373 11.23 10.41 -15.62
N LEU A 374 10.09 10.83 -16.16
CA LEU A 374 8.75 10.51 -15.67
C LEU A 374 8.08 9.51 -16.63
N PRO A 375 7.55 8.38 -16.14
CA PRO A 375 6.98 7.35 -16.98
C PRO A 375 5.64 7.78 -17.59
N ALA A 376 5.24 7.12 -18.67
CA ALA A 376 3.96 7.39 -19.33
C ALA A 376 2.74 7.05 -18.44
N SER A 377 2.93 6.20 -17.43
CA SER A 377 1.91 5.82 -16.45
C SER A 377 1.64 6.89 -15.39
N LEU A 378 2.50 7.92 -15.28
CA LEU A 378 2.39 8.92 -14.23
C LEU A 378 1.09 9.73 -14.38
N ALA A 379 0.29 9.73 -13.31
CA ALA A 379 -1.02 10.35 -13.26
C ALA A 379 -1.04 11.60 -12.38
N SER A 380 -0.20 11.68 -11.34
CA SER A 380 -0.10 12.85 -10.46
C SER A 380 1.33 13.13 -10.03
N ILE A 381 1.60 14.40 -9.75
CA ILE A 381 2.76 14.87 -8.99
C ILE A 381 2.18 15.78 -7.92
N ASP A 382 2.44 15.47 -6.67
CA ASP A 382 1.82 16.16 -5.55
C ASP A 382 2.54 17.48 -5.23
N VAL A 383 1.93 18.22 -4.32
CA VAL A 383 2.38 19.53 -3.84
C VAL A 383 3.81 19.44 -3.27
N LEU A 384 4.67 20.37 -3.68
CA LEU A 384 6.07 20.53 -3.27
C LEU A 384 7.00 19.35 -3.63
N ALA A 385 6.59 18.42 -4.49
CA ALA A 385 7.38 17.23 -4.85
C ALA A 385 8.84 17.56 -5.23
N PHE A 386 9.07 18.65 -5.97
CA PHE A 386 10.39 19.11 -6.41
C PHE A 386 10.84 20.42 -5.75
N ARG A 387 10.23 20.81 -4.63
CA ARG A 387 10.58 22.06 -3.94
C ARG A 387 12.06 22.05 -3.54
N GLY A 388 12.81 23.09 -3.86
CA GLY A 388 14.23 23.24 -3.54
C GLY A 388 15.16 22.39 -4.39
N CYS A 389 14.69 21.81 -5.51
CA CYS A 389 15.55 21.11 -6.47
C CYS A 389 16.31 22.10 -7.36
N THR A 390 17.25 22.85 -6.79
CA THR A 390 17.87 24.01 -7.45
C THR A 390 18.74 23.69 -8.66
N SER A 391 19.14 22.43 -8.83
CA SER A 391 19.94 21.99 -9.99
C SER A 391 19.10 21.37 -11.09
N LEU A 392 17.79 21.17 -10.86
CA LEU A 392 16.89 20.50 -11.80
C LEU A 392 16.64 21.39 -13.01
N HIS A 393 17.26 21.05 -14.13
CA HIS A 393 17.17 21.80 -15.38
C HIS A 393 16.54 21.00 -16.53
N THR A 394 16.34 19.70 -16.36
CA THR A 394 15.69 18.87 -17.39
C THR A 394 14.68 17.90 -16.77
N ILE A 395 13.47 17.92 -17.31
CA ILE A 395 12.42 16.95 -16.97
C ILE A 395 11.97 16.31 -18.27
N PHE A 396 12.04 15.00 -18.37
CA PHE A 396 11.41 14.27 -19.46
C PHE A 396 10.11 13.64 -18.98
N SER A 397 9.00 13.89 -19.69
CA SER A 397 7.71 13.26 -19.39
C SER A 397 7.27 12.40 -20.56
N ALA A 398 7.23 11.08 -20.38
CA ALA A 398 6.98 10.14 -21.48
C ALA A 398 5.51 10.06 -21.95
N SER A 399 4.59 10.79 -21.31
CA SER A 399 3.16 10.67 -21.60
C SER A 399 2.74 11.43 -22.86
N LEU A 400 2.09 10.72 -23.80
CA LEU A 400 1.39 11.36 -24.94
C LEU A 400 0.08 12.04 -24.52
N GLN A 401 -0.47 11.66 -23.37
CA GLN A 401 -1.73 12.14 -22.81
C GLN A 401 -1.52 12.48 -21.33
N PRO A 402 -0.79 13.57 -21.04
CA PRO A 402 -0.53 13.98 -19.67
C PRO A 402 -1.85 14.27 -18.93
N LYS A 403 -1.85 13.99 -17.62
CA LYS A 403 -2.85 14.52 -16.70
C LYS A 403 -2.34 15.83 -16.10
N ALA A 404 -3.25 16.65 -15.59
CA ALA A 404 -2.88 17.82 -14.80
C ALA A 404 -2.12 17.39 -13.54
N VAL A 405 -1.17 18.22 -13.11
CA VAL A 405 -0.46 18.06 -11.84
C VAL A 405 -0.62 19.31 -11.00
N GLU A 406 -0.25 19.24 -9.73
CA GLU A 406 -0.36 20.36 -8.81
C GLU A 406 0.50 21.54 -9.27
N GLU A 407 -0.03 22.76 -9.23
CA GLU A 407 0.73 23.94 -9.69
C GLU A 407 1.95 24.21 -8.80
N MET A 408 1.91 23.77 -7.54
CA MET A 408 3.02 23.87 -6.57
C MET A 408 3.95 22.65 -6.59
N SER A 409 3.92 21.77 -7.59
CA SER A 409 4.83 20.63 -7.67
C SER A 409 6.30 21.02 -7.86
N PHE A 410 6.56 22.10 -8.60
CA PHE A 410 7.89 22.65 -8.88
C PHE A 410 7.99 24.10 -8.40
N ASP A 411 9.20 24.57 -8.13
CA ASP A 411 9.45 25.97 -7.79
C ASP A 411 9.37 26.88 -9.03
N ASP A 412 9.10 28.17 -8.80
CA ASP A 412 9.04 29.19 -9.87
C ASP A 412 10.32 29.22 -10.72
N ASP A 413 11.48 29.01 -10.09
CA ASP A 413 12.77 28.97 -10.78
C ASP A 413 12.88 27.76 -11.74
N THR A 414 12.42 26.58 -11.30
CA THR A 414 12.34 25.40 -12.17
C THR A 414 11.38 25.63 -13.33
N TYR A 415 10.20 26.21 -13.09
CA TYR A 415 9.29 26.55 -14.19
C TYR A 415 9.87 27.56 -15.17
N ALA A 416 10.67 28.51 -14.68
CA ALA A 416 11.31 29.54 -15.50
C ALA A 416 12.47 28.99 -16.35
N ASN A 417 13.30 28.11 -15.78
CA ASN A 417 14.61 27.78 -16.33
C ASN A 417 14.74 26.34 -16.85
N ALA A 418 13.99 25.38 -16.30
CA ALA A 418 14.11 23.99 -16.71
C ALA A 418 13.42 23.72 -18.05
N THR A 419 13.99 22.80 -18.83
CA THR A 419 13.40 22.32 -20.08
C THR A 419 12.56 21.08 -19.81
N LEU A 420 11.26 21.16 -20.13
CA LEU A 420 10.34 20.03 -20.15
C LEU A 420 10.37 19.38 -21.54
N LEU A 421 10.98 18.21 -21.61
CA LEU A 421 11.02 17.36 -22.80
C LEU A 421 9.77 16.46 -22.84
N VAL A 422 9.02 16.50 -23.94
CA VAL A 422 7.78 15.73 -24.12
C VAL A 422 7.76 15.00 -25.48
N PRO A 423 6.99 13.91 -25.64
CA PRO A 423 6.87 13.25 -26.92
C PRO A 423 6.42 14.17 -28.05
N ALA A 424 6.95 13.95 -29.25
CA ALA A 424 6.50 14.62 -30.46
C ALA A 424 4.97 14.57 -30.61
N GLY A 425 4.36 15.72 -30.87
CA GLY A 425 2.91 15.91 -30.96
C GLY A 425 2.17 16.07 -29.62
N ALA A 426 2.83 15.96 -28.47
CA ALA A 426 2.18 16.08 -27.16
C ALA A 426 2.21 17.51 -26.58
N SER A 427 3.07 18.40 -27.07
CA SER A 427 3.38 19.65 -26.36
C SER A 427 2.20 20.61 -26.21
N GLN A 428 1.24 20.61 -27.13
CA GLN A 428 0.01 21.41 -26.98
C GLN A 428 -0.83 20.97 -25.78
N ARG A 429 -0.84 19.67 -25.45
CA ARG A 429 -1.58 19.13 -24.29
C ARG A 429 -0.94 19.60 -22.99
N TYR A 430 0.39 19.49 -22.89
CA TYR A 430 1.13 19.99 -21.72
C TYR A 430 0.89 21.50 -21.49
N ARG A 431 0.92 22.31 -22.55
CA ARG A 431 0.66 23.76 -22.45
C ARG A 431 -0.77 24.12 -22.00
N GLY A 432 -1.71 23.19 -22.07
CA GLY A 432 -3.11 23.39 -21.67
C GLY A 432 -3.44 22.92 -20.26
N LEU A 433 -2.54 22.25 -19.55
CA LEU A 433 -2.82 21.58 -18.28
C LEU A 433 -2.19 22.29 -17.08
N ALA A 434 -2.85 22.24 -15.94
CA ALA A 434 -2.32 22.77 -14.68
C ALA A 434 -0.98 22.09 -14.31
N GLY A 435 -0.11 22.86 -13.66
CA GLY A 435 1.30 22.51 -13.41
C GLY A 435 2.16 22.63 -14.68
N TRP A 436 1.87 21.82 -15.69
CA TRP A 436 2.66 21.75 -16.93
C TRP A 436 2.72 23.07 -17.71
N LYS A 437 1.61 23.81 -17.78
CA LYS A 437 1.53 25.11 -18.47
C LYS A 437 2.49 26.17 -17.91
N ASN A 438 3.04 25.97 -16.72
CA ASN A 438 3.91 26.94 -16.05
C ASN A 438 5.34 26.90 -16.61
N PHE A 439 5.78 25.76 -17.18
CA PHE A 439 7.10 25.64 -17.82
C PHE A 439 7.24 26.60 -19.01
N LYS A 440 8.29 27.43 -18.99
CA LYS A 440 8.61 28.36 -20.09
C LYS A 440 9.25 27.68 -21.28
N HIS A 441 9.94 26.57 -21.04
CA HIS A 441 10.67 25.80 -22.05
C HIS A 441 10.05 24.41 -22.17
N ILE A 442 9.23 24.19 -23.20
CA ILE A 442 8.65 22.87 -23.52
C ILE A 442 9.08 22.49 -24.93
N GLU A 443 9.83 21.40 -25.05
CA GLU A 443 10.40 20.92 -26.30
C GLU A 443 9.91 19.52 -26.62
N GLU A 444 9.66 19.27 -27.90
CA GLU A 444 9.23 17.96 -28.39
C GLU A 444 10.43 17.10 -28.78
N VAL A 445 10.42 15.85 -28.36
CA VAL A 445 11.44 14.86 -28.70
C VAL A 445 10.81 13.66 -29.41
N ASN A 446 11.44 13.20 -30.50
CA ASN A 446 11.05 11.98 -31.18
C ASN A 446 11.47 10.76 -30.36
N LEU A 447 10.49 10.00 -29.87
CA LEU A 447 10.76 8.78 -29.11
C LEU A 447 11.48 7.70 -29.94
N SER A 448 11.37 7.74 -31.28
CA SER A 448 12.11 6.86 -32.19
C SER A 448 13.60 7.18 -32.29
N ASP A 449 13.98 8.42 -31.98
CA ASP A 449 15.38 8.87 -31.95
C ASP A 449 16.02 8.55 -30.58
N LEU A 450 15.20 8.20 -29.58
CA LEU A 450 15.62 7.65 -28.29
C LEU A 450 15.82 6.13 -28.41
N THR A 451 16.96 5.70 -28.95
CA THR A 451 17.26 4.27 -29.14
C THR A 451 17.48 3.48 -27.83
N SER A 452 17.46 4.16 -26.68
CA SER A 452 17.42 3.61 -25.32
C SER A 452 17.32 4.76 -24.31
N VAL A 453 16.61 4.60 -23.18
CA VAL A 453 16.60 5.53 -22.03
C VAL A 453 17.92 5.47 -21.23
N SER A 454 19.05 5.24 -21.89
CA SER A 454 20.37 5.20 -21.27
C SER A 454 21.48 5.64 -22.23
N ALA A 455 21.46 6.90 -22.63
CA ALA A 455 22.60 7.50 -23.31
C ALA A 455 22.65 9.05 -23.20
N LEU A 456 22.77 9.58 -21.98
CA LEU A 456 23.67 10.71 -21.77
C LEU A 456 24.92 10.16 -21.09
N ALA A 457 26.04 10.18 -21.82
CA ALA A 457 27.29 9.60 -21.42
C ALA A 457 28.07 10.53 -20.47
N VAL A 458 28.49 10.02 -19.31
CA VAL A 458 29.83 10.24 -18.76
C VAL A 458 30.39 8.87 -18.31
N SER A 459 31.71 8.74 -18.42
CA SER A 459 32.56 7.56 -18.59
C SER A 459 32.51 6.42 -17.55
N ASP A 460 32.75 5.20 -18.07
CA ASP A 460 33.49 4.06 -17.50
C ASP A 460 33.13 3.56 -16.08
N ARG A 461 32.19 2.61 -15.97
CA ARG A 461 32.35 1.15 -16.10
C ARG A 461 31.10 0.44 -15.54
N GLU A 462 30.70 -0.61 -16.25
CA GLU A 462 29.62 -1.58 -15.99
C GLU A 462 28.18 -1.11 -16.28
N ARG A 463 27.59 -1.67 -17.36
CA ARG A 463 26.21 -1.42 -17.83
C ARG A 463 25.42 -2.72 -17.90
N LEU A 464 24.18 -2.69 -17.40
CA LEU A 464 23.11 -3.65 -17.73
C LEU A 464 22.14 -2.98 -18.72
N PHE A 465 21.59 -3.74 -19.67
CA PHE A 465 20.69 -3.24 -20.72
C PHE A 465 19.36 -4.02 -20.75
N TYR A 466 18.27 -3.32 -21.05
CA TYR A 466 16.90 -3.84 -21.16
C TYR A 466 16.35 -3.68 -22.59
N ARG A 467 15.41 -4.54 -22.98
CA ARG A 467 14.59 -4.39 -24.21
C ARG A 467 13.16 -3.98 -23.87
N LEU A 468 12.45 -3.45 -24.86
CA LEU A 468 11.04 -3.00 -24.81
C LEU A 468 9.99 -4.06 -24.38
N ASP A 469 10.40 -5.31 -24.16
CA ASP A 469 9.56 -6.40 -23.65
C ASP A 469 9.89 -6.83 -22.20
N GLY A 470 10.77 -6.10 -21.51
CA GLY A 470 10.98 -6.24 -20.06
C GLY A 470 11.81 -7.44 -19.60
N ARG A 471 12.58 -8.13 -20.47
CA ARG A 471 13.48 -9.22 -20.06
C ARG A 471 14.96 -8.81 -19.95
N VAL A 472 15.63 -9.32 -18.92
CA VAL A 472 17.07 -9.10 -18.65
C VAL A 472 17.92 -10.03 -19.53
N HIS A 473 18.99 -9.50 -20.12
CA HIS A 473 20.02 -10.31 -20.78
C HIS A 473 21.39 -10.00 -20.19
N THR A 474 22.06 -11.04 -19.67
CA THR A 474 23.51 -11.01 -19.43
C THR A 474 24.17 -11.92 -20.46
N SER A 475 25.13 -11.41 -21.23
CA SER A 475 26.09 -12.28 -21.89
C SER A 475 27.38 -11.52 -22.14
N SER A 476 28.47 -12.08 -21.65
CA SER A 476 29.83 -11.53 -21.70
C SER A 476 30.56 -11.80 -23.02
N HIS A 477 29.94 -12.39 -24.04
CA HIS A 477 30.64 -12.72 -25.29
C HIS A 477 29.67 -12.81 -26.48
N ALA A 478 29.59 -11.78 -27.33
CA ALA A 478 29.34 -11.96 -28.77
C ALA A 478 29.53 -10.66 -29.57
N ARG A 479 30.66 -10.64 -30.30
CA ARG A 479 30.96 -10.05 -31.61
C ARG A 479 29.91 -9.16 -32.30
N GLU A 480 30.40 -8.00 -32.73
CA GLU A 480 29.83 -7.02 -33.65
C GLU A 480 29.20 -7.61 -34.93
N ILE A 481 28.16 -6.93 -35.44
CA ILE A 481 27.86 -6.83 -36.87
C ILE A 481 27.51 -5.37 -37.19
N PHE A 482 28.31 -4.74 -38.06
CA PHE A 482 27.95 -3.51 -38.76
C PHE A 482 27.37 -3.85 -40.14
N ILE A 483 26.39 -3.06 -40.59
CA ILE A 483 26.05 -2.93 -42.03
C ILE A 483 26.19 -1.45 -42.38
N ASP A 484 27.19 -1.14 -43.21
CA ASP A 484 27.31 0.12 -43.96
C ASP A 484 26.25 0.13 -45.08
N PRO A 485 25.32 1.12 -45.13
CA PRO A 485 24.29 1.17 -46.16
C PRO A 485 24.80 1.55 -47.55
N SER A 486 26.07 1.93 -47.72
CA SER A 486 26.53 2.62 -48.94
C SER A 486 27.34 1.79 -49.95
N THR A 487 27.80 0.57 -49.63
CA THR A 487 28.84 -0.06 -50.49
C THR A 487 28.63 -1.50 -50.99
N ARG A 488 27.62 -2.28 -50.55
CA ARG A 488 27.26 -3.63 -51.09
C ARG A 488 28.44 -4.47 -51.67
N GLN A 489 29.52 -4.69 -50.93
CA GLN A 489 30.51 -5.71 -51.31
C GLN A 489 30.99 -6.55 -50.12
N LYS A 490 30.95 -7.88 -50.31
CA LYS A 490 31.60 -8.87 -49.44
C LYS A 490 33.11 -8.83 -49.65
N ARG A 491 33.89 -8.63 -48.59
CA ARG A 491 35.24 -9.20 -48.48
C ARG A 491 35.46 -9.80 -47.09
N LEU A 492 35.99 -11.02 -47.09
CA LEU A 492 36.46 -11.74 -45.92
C LEU A 492 37.95 -11.45 -45.67
N SER A 493 38.33 -11.65 -44.41
CA SER A 493 39.68 -11.81 -43.82
C SER A 493 40.36 -10.52 -43.33
N ARG A 494 40.98 -10.50 -42.15
CA ARG A 494 41.33 -11.56 -41.17
C ARG A 494 40.87 -11.21 -39.77
#